data_AF-A0A2S5B149-F1
#
_entry.id   AF-A0A2S5B149-F1
#
_cell.length_a   1.000
_cell.length_b   1.000
_cell.length_c   1.000
_cell.angle_alpha   90.00
_cell.angle_beta   90.00
_cell.angle_gamma   90.00
#
_symmetry.space_group_name_H-M   'P 1'
#
loop_
_entity.id
_entity.type
_entity.pdbx_description
1 polymer ?
#
loop_
_entity_poly.entity_id
_entity_poly.type
_entity_poly.pdbx_seq_one_letter_code
_entity_poly.pdbx_strand_id
1 'polypeptide(L)'
;MAELQELIATQLSALSLRNDDETVEFIVGLVEEESFEPEDRRSAILGMLEADEDDDTTTSSVDKLLEEASAHQEKVLAERRAEEEAAAAAAAAAAGGKYTKPEGKKLSPADEAKRKADLLKQYGYLEEETEADRIAREESERAPEKALKDPSQMSKKQRKKAFEGVDLLALPNMNKAHVDAADKQRRAASASAAQAKKARDEADRKKQKDDEKRKLEEKRKKAAKVERKA
;
A
#
# COMPACT_ATOMS: atom_id res chain seq x y z
N MET A 1 26.18 -5.12 10.15
CA MET A 1 26.70 -6.25 9.36
C MET A 1 27.93 -6.84 10.01
N ALA A 2 29.10 -6.18 9.95
CA ALA A 2 30.35 -6.72 10.50
C ALA A 2 30.28 -7.01 12.02
N GLU A 3 29.68 -6.11 12.80
CA GLU A 3 29.53 -6.30 14.26
C GLU A 3 28.64 -7.50 14.62
N LEU A 4 27.60 -7.78 13.82
CA LEU A 4 26.72 -8.93 14.03
C LEU A 4 27.42 -10.24 13.66
N GLN A 5 28.20 -10.23 12.57
CA GLN A 5 29.03 -11.38 12.17
C GLN A 5 30.08 -11.70 13.25
N GLU A 6 30.76 -10.69 13.79
CA GLU A 6 31.73 -10.87 14.87
C GLU A 6 31.08 -11.42 16.16
N LEU A 7 29.89 -10.94 16.52
CA LEU A 7 29.12 -11.44 17.66
C LEU A 7 28.80 -12.94 17.49
N ILE A 8 28.22 -13.31 16.36
CA ILE A 8 27.83 -14.69 16.05
C ILE A 8 29.06 -15.60 16.01
N ALA A 9 30.14 -15.18 15.34
CA ALA A 9 31.38 -15.94 15.28
C ALA A 9 32.00 -16.15 16.67
N THR A 10 31.95 -15.13 17.53
CA THR A 10 32.44 -15.21 18.92
C THR A 10 31.61 -16.19 19.74
N GLN A 11 30.28 -16.15 19.63
CA GLN A 11 29.39 -17.06 20.34
C GLN A 11 29.53 -18.51 19.87
N LEU A 12 29.58 -18.75 18.55
CA LEU A 12 29.81 -20.09 18.01
C LEU A 12 31.18 -20.64 18.44
N SER A 13 32.22 -19.81 18.41
CA SER A 13 33.56 -20.19 18.89
C SER A 13 33.57 -20.50 20.38
N ALA A 14 32.84 -19.76 21.21
CA ALA A 14 32.74 -20.02 22.65
C ALA A 14 32.08 -21.38 22.95
N LEU A 15 31.15 -21.80 22.07
CA LEU A 15 30.45 -23.07 22.14
C LEU A 15 31.20 -24.23 21.47
N SER A 16 32.39 -23.97 20.91
CA SER A 16 33.15 -24.93 20.08
C SER A 16 32.32 -25.51 18.92
N LEU A 17 31.35 -24.74 18.43
CA LEU A 17 30.51 -25.10 17.29
C LEU A 17 31.17 -24.63 15.99
N ARG A 18 30.70 -25.19 14.88
CA ARG A 18 31.14 -24.83 13.54
C ARG A 18 30.93 -23.33 13.31
N ASN A 19 32.00 -22.60 13.01
CA ASN A 19 32.02 -21.13 12.93
C ASN A 19 32.67 -20.63 11.62
N ASP A 20 32.54 -21.39 10.54
CA ASP A 20 32.96 -20.97 9.21
C ASP A 20 32.13 -19.79 8.71
N ASP A 21 32.72 -18.99 7.82
CA ASP A 21 32.12 -17.77 7.27
C ASP A 21 30.73 -18.06 6.66
N GLU A 22 30.55 -19.21 6.01
CA GLU A 22 29.27 -19.66 5.44
C GLU A 22 28.19 -19.83 6.51
N THR A 23 28.52 -20.41 7.67
CA THR A 23 27.59 -20.61 8.79
C THR A 23 27.23 -19.28 9.44
N VAL A 24 28.21 -18.39 9.60
CA VAL A 24 27.99 -17.05 10.18
C VAL A 24 27.10 -16.21 9.26
N GLU A 25 27.37 -16.19 7.94
CA GLU A 25 26.54 -15.49 6.97
C GLU A 25 25.12 -16.03 6.90
N PHE A 26 24.94 -17.36 6.99
CA PHE A 26 23.62 -17.98 7.02
C PHE A 26 22.81 -17.55 8.25
N ILE A 27 23.42 -17.57 9.44
CA ILE A 27 22.75 -17.14 10.69
C ILE A 27 22.41 -15.65 10.64
N VAL A 28 23.30 -14.81 10.10
CA VAL A 28 23.02 -13.38 9.89
C VAL A 28 21.80 -13.19 8.99
N GLY A 29 21.73 -13.91 7.87
CA GLY A 29 20.57 -13.85 6.96
C GLY A 29 19.26 -14.24 7.65
N LEU A 30 19.27 -15.28 8.49
CA LEU A 30 18.10 -15.71 9.25
C LEU A 30 17.63 -14.67 10.28
N VAL A 31 18.55 -13.96 10.93
CA VAL A 31 18.22 -12.91 11.90
C VAL A 31 17.66 -11.69 11.17
N GLU A 32 18.23 -11.32 10.02
CA GLU A 32 17.77 -10.20 9.21
C GLU A 32 16.40 -10.42 8.56
N GLU A 33 16.09 -11.66 8.18
CA GLU A 33 14.80 -12.03 7.59
C GLU A 33 13.72 -12.19 8.68
N GLU A 34 12.93 -11.13 8.90
CA GLU A 34 11.75 -11.11 9.80
C GLU A 34 10.64 -12.12 9.43
N SER A 35 10.78 -12.86 8.33
CA SER A 35 9.78 -13.84 7.87
C SER A 35 9.79 -15.16 8.64
N PHE A 36 10.84 -15.45 9.40
CA PHE A 36 10.96 -16.71 10.14
C PHE A 36 10.52 -16.57 11.60
N GLU A 37 9.71 -17.51 12.07
CA GLU A 37 9.40 -17.66 13.50
C GLU A 37 10.67 -18.07 14.28
N PRO A 38 10.79 -17.70 15.58
CA PRO A 38 11.98 -18.00 16.36
C PRO A 38 12.25 -19.51 16.48
N GLU A 39 11.20 -20.34 16.46
CA GLU A 39 11.30 -21.81 16.47
C GLU A 39 11.91 -22.32 15.15
N ASP A 40 11.47 -21.78 14.01
CA ASP A 40 12.00 -22.15 12.70
C ASP A 40 13.47 -21.74 12.53
N ARG A 41 13.85 -20.56 13.06
CA ARG A 41 15.24 -20.09 13.06
C ARG A 41 16.15 -21.05 13.84
N ARG A 42 15.70 -21.47 15.01
CA ARG A 42 16.40 -22.43 15.87
C ARG A 42 16.61 -23.76 15.13
N SER A 43 15.56 -24.34 14.56
CA SER A 43 15.66 -25.61 13.82
C SER A 43 16.55 -25.49 12.58
N ALA A 44 16.51 -24.36 11.87
CA ALA A 44 17.38 -24.13 10.72
C ALA A 44 18.87 -24.06 11.11
N ILE A 45 19.19 -23.40 12.23
CA ILE A 45 20.56 -23.30 12.74
C ILE A 45 21.07 -24.65 13.25
N LEU A 46 20.25 -25.39 14.00
CA LEU A 46 20.59 -26.74 14.47
C LEU A 46 20.83 -27.70 13.30
N GLY A 47 19.97 -27.65 12.29
CA GLY A 47 20.13 -28.45 11.06
C GLY A 47 21.42 -28.13 10.31
N MET A 48 21.82 -26.85 10.25
CA MET A 48 23.10 -26.43 9.64
C MET A 48 24.32 -26.87 10.46
N LEU A 49 24.20 -26.83 11.79
CA LEU A 49 25.26 -27.25 12.71
C LEU A 49 25.38 -28.77 12.84
N GLU A 50 24.50 -29.53 12.16
CA GLU A 50 24.36 -30.99 12.31
C GLU A 50 24.28 -31.40 13.79
N ALA A 51 23.69 -30.53 14.63
CA ALA A 51 23.57 -30.73 16.06
C ALA A 51 22.27 -31.47 16.38
N ASP A 52 22.34 -32.44 17.29
CA ASP A 52 21.15 -33.18 17.73
C ASP A 52 20.19 -32.23 18.47
N GLU A 53 18.92 -32.23 18.06
CA GLU A 53 17.85 -31.45 18.71
C GLU A 53 17.61 -31.87 20.17
N ASP A 54 18.08 -33.08 20.54
CA ASP A 54 18.01 -33.63 21.89
C ASP A 54 19.16 -33.15 22.81
N ASP A 55 20.17 -32.45 22.30
CA ASP A 55 21.22 -31.85 23.12
C ASP A 55 20.73 -30.49 23.68
N ASP A 56 20.14 -30.54 24.87
CA ASP A 56 19.66 -29.37 25.63
C ASP A 56 20.71 -28.26 25.74
N THR A 57 22.00 -28.60 25.78
CA THR A 57 23.08 -27.62 25.99
C THR A 57 23.34 -26.79 24.74
N THR A 58 23.49 -27.47 23.62
CA THR A 58 23.57 -26.93 22.26
C THR A 58 22.36 -26.05 21.99
N THR A 59 21.18 -26.57 22.31
CA THR A 59 19.94 -25.94 21.93
C THR A 59 19.66 -24.67 22.74
N SER A 60 19.88 -24.71 24.05
CA SER A 60 19.82 -23.51 24.90
C SER A 60 20.83 -22.45 24.50
N SER A 61 21.96 -22.85 23.90
CA SER A 61 23.01 -21.92 23.48
C SER A 61 22.67 -21.23 22.16
N VAL A 62 22.04 -21.95 21.22
CA VAL A 62 21.48 -21.38 19.99
C VAL A 62 20.36 -20.39 20.32
N ASP A 63 19.48 -20.72 21.27
CA ASP A 63 18.42 -19.80 21.72
C ASP A 63 19.00 -18.47 22.25
N LYS A 64 20.05 -18.55 23.09
CA LYS A 64 20.74 -17.35 23.61
C LYS A 64 21.41 -16.54 22.51
N LEU A 65 22.04 -17.20 21.55
CA LEU A 65 22.65 -16.55 20.40
C LEU A 65 21.61 -15.77 19.60
N LEU A 66 20.45 -16.39 19.34
CA LEU A 66 19.34 -15.75 18.64
C LEU A 66 18.75 -14.56 19.40
N GLU A 67 18.61 -14.66 20.73
CA GLU A 67 18.15 -13.57 21.58
C GLU A 67 19.12 -12.38 21.53
N GLU A 68 20.42 -12.62 21.68
CA GLU A 68 21.45 -11.57 21.64
C GLU A 68 21.58 -10.93 20.24
N ALA A 69 21.54 -11.74 19.18
CA ALA A 69 21.60 -11.27 17.80
C ALA A 69 20.38 -10.43 17.44
N SER A 70 19.18 -10.86 17.84
CA SER A 70 17.94 -10.10 17.63
C SER A 70 17.95 -8.79 18.42
N ALA A 71 18.40 -8.81 19.68
CA ALA A 71 18.53 -7.60 20.48
C ALA A 71 19.55 -6.60 19.89
N HIS A 72 20.64 -7.09 19.30
CA HIS A 72 21.59 -6.24 18.59
C HIS A 72 20.95 -5.60 17.35
N GLN A 73 20.23 -6.39 16.55
CA GLN A 73 19.52 -5.90 15.37
C GLN A 73 18.46 -4.85 15.73
N GLU A 74 17.66 -5.10 16.78
CA GLU A 74 16.66 -4.15 17.26
C GLU A 74 17.28 -2.83 17.71
N LYS A 75 18.44 -2.86 18.39
CA LYS A 75 19.17 -1.65 18.77
C LYS A 75 19.64 -0.87 17.55
N VAL A 76 20.24 -1.54 16.57
CA VAL A 76 20.70 -0.89 15.33
C VAL A 76 19.51 -0.29 14.55
N LEU A 77 18.38 -1.00 14.50
CA LEU A 77 17.16 -0.49 13.87
C LEU A 77 16.55 0.68 14.66
N ALA A 78 16.57 0.63 15.99
CA ALA A 78 16.10 1.72 16.84
C ALA A 78 16.97 2.97 16.70
N GLU A 79 18.29 2.81 16.64
CA GLU A 79 19.24 3.90 16.37
C GLU A 79 19.00 4.49 14.98
N ARG A 80 18.81 3.66 13.96
CA ARG A 80 18.49 4.12 12.61
C ARG A 80 17.15 4.85 12.54
N ARG A 81 16.12 4.39 13.25
CA ARG A 81 14.84 5.10 13.37
C ARG A 81 14.98 6.42 14.10
N ALA A 82 15.79 6.48 15.17
CA ALA A 82 16.05 7.71 15.91
C ALA A 82 16.84 8.72 15.06
N GLU A 83 17.80 8.27 14.25
CA GLU A 83 18.51 9.09 13.27
C GLU A 83 17.58 9.58 12.16
N GLU A 84 16.68 8.73 11.66
CA GLU A 84 15.68 9.12 10.67
C GLU A 84 14.66 10.11 11.24
N GLU A 85 14.21 9.93 12.49
CA GLU A 85 13.33 10.88 13.19
C GLU A 85 14.05 12.20 13.47
N ALA A 86 15.33 12.16 13.86
CA ALA A 86 16.16 13.35 14.03
C ALA A 86 16.41 14.06 12.68
N ALA A 87 16.63 13.31 11.61
CA ALA A 87 16.78 13.85 10.25
C ALA A 87 15.46 14.43 9.73
N ALA A 88 14.32 13.77 10.00
CA ALA A 88 12.99 14.28 9.68
C ALA A 88 12.65 15.53 10.49
N ALA A 89 13.03 15.57 11.78
CA ALA A 89 12.89 16.75 12.63
C ALA A 89 13.80 17.90 12.16
N ALA A 90 15.03 17.61 11.73
CA ALA A 90 15.94 18.59 11.16
C ALA A 90 15.45 19.09 9.78
N ALA A 91 14.89 18.21 8.94
CA ALA A 91 14.27 18.57 7.68
C ALA A 91 12.99 19.39 7.88
N ALA A 92 12.18 19.08 8.90
CA ALA A 92 11.01 19.87 9.29
C ALA A 92 11.41 21.25 9.85
N ALA A 93 12.48 21.32 10.64
CA ALA A 93 13.05 22.59 11.13
C ALA A 93 13.65 23.43 9.99
N ALA A 94 14.31 22.80 9.02
CA ALA A 94 14.82 23.46 7.82
C ALA A 94 13.69 23.92 6.88
N ALA A 95 12.60 23.15 6.76
CA ALA A 95 11.38 23.54 6.05
C ALA A 95 10.59 24.64 6.78
N GLY A 96 10.72 24.75 8.10
CA GLY A 96 10.18 25.85 8.92
C GLY A 96 10.91 27.19 8.75
N GLY A 97 12.06 27.20 8.07
CA GLY A 97 12.90 28.37 7.87
C GLY A 97 12.54 29.20 6.64
N LYS A 98 11.32 29.76 6.56
CA LYS A 98 10.95 30.94 5.73
C LYS A 98 9.50 31.39 5.95
N TYR A 99 9.11 31.62 7.19
CA TYR A 99 7.96 32.50 7.49
C TYR A 99 8.43 33.60 8.42
N THR A 100 9.10 34.61 7.85
CA THR A 100 9.17 35.92 8.48
C THR A 100 7.74 36.43 8.57
N LYS A 101 7.16 36.36 9.77
CA LYS A 101 5.85 36.94 10.10
C LYS A 101 5.87 38.41 9.65
N PRO A 102 5.14 38.81 8.58
CA PRO A 102 5.07 40.21 8.24
C PRO A 102 4.12 40.84 9.24
N GLU A 103 4.66 41.76 10.03
CA GLU A 103 3.89 42.63 10.89
C GLU A 103 2.80 43.35 10.08
N GLY A 104 1.54 43.19 10.51
CA GLY A 104 0.59 44.29 10.56
C GLY A 104 -0.01 44.89 9.29
N LYS A 105 0.24 44.37 8.08
CA LYS A 105 -0.50 44.86 6.89
C LYS A 105 -1.76 44.03 6.66
N LYS A 106 -2.92 44.65 6.87
CA LYS A 106 -4.24 44.10 6.50
C LYS A 106 -4.18 43.65 5.04
N LEU A 107 -4.23 42.34 4.82
CA LEU A 107 -4.16 41.74 3.48
C LEU A 107 -5.44 42.15 2.73
N SER A 108 -5.32 42.45 1.43
CA SER A 108 -6.51 42.79 0.64
C SER A 108 -7.44 41.57 0.54
N PRO A 109 -8.77 41.74 0.36
CA PRO A 109 -9.71 40.62 0.26
C PRO A 109 -9.34 39.61 -0.84
N ALA A 110 -8.66 40.07 -1.91
CA ALA A 110 -8.19 39.23 -2.99
C ALA A 110 -7.01 38.33 -2.60
N ASP A 111 -6.12 38.84 -1.74
CA ASP A 111 -4.97 38.09 -1.25
C ASP A 111 -5.38 37.09 -0.15
N GLU A 112 -6.40 37.44 0.65
CA GLU A 112 -7.01 36.49 1.58
C GLU A 112 -7.73 35.35 0.84
N ALA A 113 -8.36 35.63 -0.29
CA ALA A 113 -8.98 34.61 -1.14
C ALA A 113 -7.94 33.67 -1.76
N LYS A 114 -6.80 34.20 -2.22
CA LYS A 114 -5.68 33.36 -2.68
C LYS A 114 -5.09 32.52 -1.56
N ARG A 115 -4.88 33.10 -0.37
CA ARG A 115 -4.35 32.36 0.77
C ARG A 115 -5.33 31.29 1.26
N LYS A 116 -6.63 31.59 1.27
CA LYS A 116 -7.68 30.61 1.56
C LYS A 116 -7.75 29.52 0.49
N ALA A 117 -7.61 29.85 -0.80
CA ALA A 117 -7.58 28.87 -1.87
C ALA A 117 -6.35 27.97 -1.79
N ASP A 118 -5.17 28.51 -1.48
CA ASP A 118 -3.96 27.72 -1.29
C ASP A 118 -4.02 26.89 0.00
N LEU A 119 -4.62 27.40 1.07
CA LEU A 119 -4.91 26.59 2.27
C LEU A 119 -5.94 25.50 1.98
N LEU A 120 -6.95 25.76 1.14
CA LEU A 120 -7.89 24.72 0.69
C LEU A 120 -7.22 23.68 -0.20
N LYS A 121 -6.21 24.07 -1.00
CA LYS A 121 -5.39 23.10 -1.73
C LYS A 121 -4.45 22.33 -0.82
N GLN A 122 -3.90 22.96 0.22
CA GLN A 122 -2.95 22.29 1.13
C GLN A 122 -3.67 21.38 2.15
N TYR A 123 -4.88 21.74 2.56
CA TYR A 123 -5.59 21.07 3.68
C TYR A 123 -7.04 20.69 3.36
N GLY A 124 -7.59 21.06 2.20
CA GLY A 124 -8.93 20.66 1.77
C GLY A 124 -9.03 19.21 1.29
N TYR A 125 -7.94 18.45 1.36
CA TYR A 125 -7.90 17.01 1.08
C TYR A 125 -8.34 16.14 2.26
N LEU A 126 -9.33 16.56 3.07
CA LEU A 126 -9.87 15.68 4.11
C LEU A 126 -11.36 15.34 3.97
N GLU A 127 -12.13 16.04 3.15
CA GLU A 127 -13.53 15.68 2.91
C GLU A 127 -13.85 15.94 1.42
N GLU A 128 -14.09 14.88 0.66
CA GLU A 128 -14.49 14.86 -0.77
C GLU A 128 -13.39 14.87 -1.85
N GLU A 129 -12.31 14.09 -1.70
CA GLU A 129 -11.67 13.54 -2.90
C GLU A 129 -12.57 12.43 -3.44
N THR A 130 -13.40 12.74 -4.44
CA THR A 130 -14.21 11.71 -5.09
C THR A 130 -13.26 10.70 -5.76
N GLU A 131 -13.60 9.40 -5.73
CA GLU A 131 -12.80 8.34 -6.35
C GLU A 131 -12.40 8.65 -7.81
N ALA A 132 -13.17 9.48 -8.51
CA ALA A 132 -12.88 9.94 -9.86
C ALA A 132 -11.60 10.79 -9.97
N ASP A 133 -11.33 11.67 -9.01
CA ASP A 133 -10.17 12.56 -9.03
C ASP A 133 -8.88 11.82 -8.63
N ARG A 134 -9.00 10.85 -7.73
CA ARG A 134 -7.90 9.94 -7.38
C ARG A 134 -7.49 9.07 -8.57
N ILE A 135 -8.46 8.57 -9.34
CA ILE A 135 -8.20 7.79 -10.57
C ILE A 135 -7.58 8.67 -11.66
N ALA A 136 -8.05 9.90 -11.85
CA ALA A 136 -7.49 10.83 -12.84
C ALA A 136 -6.04 11.21 -12.54
N ARG A 137 -5.68 11.32 -11.25
CA ARG A 137 -4.31 11.61 -10.83
C ARG A 137 -3.38 10.41 -11.03
N GLU A 138 -3.81 9.20 -10.62
CA GLU A 138 -3.09 7.94 -10.91
C GLU A 138 -2.90 7.71 -12.42
N GLU A 139 -3.88 8.10 -13.25
CA GLU A 139 -3.79 7.99 -14.71
C GLU A 139 -2.87 9.06 -15.33
N SER A 140 -2.73 10.23 -14.70
CA SER A 140 -1.85 11.32 -15.15
C SER A 140 -0.38 11.18 -14.69
N GLU A 141 -0.13 10.54 -13.54
CA GLU A 141 1.21 10.24 -13.02
C GLU A 141 1.79 8.94 -13.59
N ARG A 142 0.95 8.08 -14.18
CA ARG A 142 1.40 6.94 -14.97
C ARG A 142 2.00 7.47 -16.28
N ALA A 143 3.33 7.50 -16.34
CA ALA A 143 4.08 7.77 -17.58
C ALA A 143 3.41 7.03 -18.75
N PRO A 144 3.30 7.62 -19.95
CA PRO A 144 2.57 7.01 -21.05
C PRO A 144 3.13 5.62 -21.27
N GLU A 145 2.38 4.61 -20.83
CA GLU A 145 2.67 3.23 -21.16
C GLU A 145 2.61 3.22 -22.67
N LYS A 146 3.79 3.23 -23.32
CA LYS A 146 3.92 2.71 -24.67
C LYS A 146 3.40 1.29 -24.52
N ALA A 147 2.10 1.12 -24.77
CA ALA A 147 1.37 -0.10 -24.48
C ALA A 147 2.27 -1.24 -24.90
N LEU A 148 2.79 -1.97 -23.90
CA LEU A 148 3.74 -3.04 -24.13
C LEU A 148 2.94 -4.08 -24.88
N LYS A 149 2.99 -3.99 -26.21
CA LYS A 149 2.13 -4.76 -27.09
C LYS A 149 2.45 -6.21 -26.79
N ASP A 150 1.41 -6.97 -26.46
CA ASP A 150 1.55 -8.37 -26.13
C ASP A 150 2.33 -9.08 -27.26
N PRO A 151 3.49 -9.70 -26.96
CA PRO A 151 4.29 -10.41 -27.95
C PRO A 151 3.51 -11.53 -28.64
N SER A 152 2.42 -12.05 -28.04
CA SER A 152 1.53 -13.03 -28.66
C SER A 152 0.82 -12.48 -29.90
N GLN A 153 0.54 -11.17 -29.92
CA GLN A 153 -0.14 -10.45 -31.00
C GLN A 153 0.83 -9.98 -32.11
N MET A 154 2.14 -10.17 -31.92
CA MET A 154 3.17 -9.77 -32.88
C MET A 154 3.65 -10.93 -33.77
N SER A 155 4.01 -10.59 -35.02
CA SER A 155 4.67 -11.54 -35.92
C SER A 155 6.02 -12.01 -35.35
N LYS A 156 6.46 -13.23 -35.67
CA LYS A 156 7.72 -13.80 -35.14
C LYS A 156 8.95 -12.90 -35.36
N LYS A 157 9.00 -12.17 -36.49
CA LYS A 157 10.09 -11.23 -36.80
C LYS A 157 10.05 -9.97 -35.94
N GLN A 158 8.86 -9.47 -35.62
CA GLN A 158 8.68 -8.30 -34.74
C GLN A 158 8.98 -8.64 -33.28
N ARG A 159 8.59 -9.83 -32.82
CA ARG A 159 8.99 -10.32 -31.49
C ARG A 159 10.50 -10.35 -31.34
N LYS A 160 11.21 -10.99 -32.27
CA LYS A 160 12.67 -11.11 -32.18
C LYS A 160 13.36 -9.74 -32.10
N LYS A 161 12.91 -8.76 -32.89
CA LYS A 161 13.44 -7.39 -32.88
C LYS A 161 13.06 -6.60 -31.62
N ALA A 162 11.91 -6.89 -31.00
CA ALA A 162 11.46 -6.25 -29.77
C ALA A 162 12.16 -6.80 -28.52
N PHE A 163 12.66 -8.04 -28.58
CA PHE A 163 13.43 -8.68 -27.49
C PHE A 163 14.95 -8.56 -27.67
N GLU A 164 15.43 -8.05 -28.80
CA GLU A 164 16.86 -7.88 -29.07
C GLU A 164 17.40 -6.66 -28.31
N GLY A 165 18.24 -6.92 -27.28
CA GLY A 165 18.82 -5.88 -26.42
C GLY A 165 17.93 -5.42 -25.26
N VAL A 166 16.78 -6.09 -25.03
CA VAL A 166 15.90 -5.80 -23.89
C VAL A 166 16.14 -6.84 -22.80
N ASP A 167 16.47 -6.35 -21.60
CA ASP A 167 16.64 -7.18 -20.42
C ASP A 167 15.31 -7.88 -20.06
N LEU A 168 15.28 -9.21 -20.23
CA LEU A 168 14.10 -10.04 -20.01
C LEU A 168 13.65 -10.06 -18.55
N LEU A 169 14.55 -9.78 -17.61
CA LEU A 169 14.25 -9.78 -16.19
C LEU A 169 13.62 -8.46 -15.73
N ALA A 170 13.95 -7.36 -16.43
CA ALA A 170 13.34 -6.05 -16.21
C ALA A 170 11.97 -5.87 -16.88
N LEU A 171 11.52 -6.86 -17.67
CA LEU A 171 10.22 -6.79 -18.32
C LEU A 171 9.08 -6.99 -17.32
N PRO A 172 8.03 -6.14 -17.37
CA PRO A 172 6.84 -6.32 -16.56
C PRO A 172 6.21 -7.70 -16.78
N ASN A 173 5.84 -8.37 -15.69
CA ASN A 173 5.12 -9.64 -15.77
C ASN A 173 3.70 -9.40 -16.31
N MET A 174 3.51 -9.66 -17.60
CA MET A 174 2.24 -9.48 -18.30
C MET A 174 1.13 -10.38 -17.72
N ASN A 175 1.46 -11.55 -17.15
CA ASN A 175 0.46 -12.40 -16.51
C ASN A 175 -0.18 -11.71 -15.31
N LYS A 176 0.63 -11.01 -14.49
CA LYS A 176 0.13 -10.22 -13.36
C LYS A 176 -0.80 -9.10 -13.85
N ALA A 177 -0.38 -8.36 -14.88
CA ALA A 177 -1.19 -7.31 -15.48
C ALA A 177 -2.53 -7.82 -16.06
N HIS A 178 -2.53 -9.01 -16.68
CA HIS A 178 -3.76 -9.64 -17.19
C HIS A 178 -4.71 -10.07 -16.06
N VAL A 179 -4.18 -10.62 -14.97
CA VAL A 179 -4.98 -10.98 -13.78
C VAL A 179 -5.57 -9.73 -13.13
N ASP A 180 -4.75 -8.70 -12.91
CA ASP A 180 -5.18 -7.44 -12.31
C ASP A 180 -6.26 -6.74 -13.17
N ALA A 181 -6.09 -6.75 -14.51
CA ALA A 181 -7.08 -6.21 -15.43
C ALA A 181 -8.39 -7.00 -15.42
N ALA A 182 -8.32 -8.34 -15.38
CA ALA A 182 -9.49 -9.20 -15.29
C ALA A 182 -10.26 -8.98 -13.97
N ASP A 183 -9.55 -8.82 -12.85
CA ASP A 183 -10.16 -8.54 -11.55
C ASP A 183 -10.77 -7.12 -11.49
N LYS A 184 -10.11 -6.13 -12.08
CA LYS A 184 -10.68 -4.78 -12.22
C LYS A 184 -11.97 -4.80 -13.05
N GLN A 185 -12.01 -5.56 -14.14
CA GLN A 185 -13.22 -5.75 -14.94
C GLN A 185 -14.34 -6.45 -14.15
N ARG A 186 -14.02 -7.48 -13.35
CA ARG A 186 -15.00 -8.18 -12.48
C ARG A 186 -15.58 -7.26 -11.42
N ARG A 187 -14.75 -6.42 -10.79
CA ARG A 187 -15.22 -5.40 -9.82
C ARG A 187 -16.11 -4.37 -10.49
N ALA A 188 -15.73 -3.85 -11.66
CA ALA A 188 -16.53 -2.89 -12.42
C ALA A 188 -17.88 -3.48 -12.89
N ALA A 189 -17.89 -4.73 -13.34
CA ALA A 189 -19.12 -5.45 -13.71
C ALA A 189 -20.06 -5.63 -12.51
N SER A 190 -19.52 -6.00 -11.35
CA SER A 190 -20.30 -6.13 -10.11
C SER A 190 -20.86 -4.77 -9.64
N ALA A 191 -20.06 -3.71 -9.70
CA ALA A 191 -20.47 -2.36 -9.32
C ALA A 191 -21.57 -1.81 -10.24
N SER A 192 -21.41 -1.95 -11.56
CA SER A 192 -22.41 -1.52 -12.54
C SER A 192 -23.71 -2.33 -12.42
N ALA A 193 -23.65 -3.64 -12.15
CA ALA A 193 -24.83 -4.45 -11.89
C ALA A 193 -25.58 -3.99 -10.62
N ALA A 194 -24.86 -3.66 -9.55
CA ALA A 194 -25.46 -3.13 -8.33
C ALA A 194 -26.10 -1.75 -8.55
N GLN A 195 -25.44 -0.87 -9.30
CA GLN A 195 -26.00 0.43 -9.69
C GLN A 195 -27.25 0.28 -10.56
N ALA A 196 -27.24 -0.64 -11.53
CA ALA A 196 -28.40 -0.93 -12.37
C ALA A 196 -29.59 -1.45 -11.55
N LYS A 197 -29.35 -2.27 -10.53
CA LYS A 197 -30.40 -2.72 -9.59
C LYS A 197 -30.96 -1.55 -8.79
N LYS A 198 -30.10 -0.72 -8.21
CA LYS A 198 -30.53 0.49 -7.47
C LYS A 198 -31.36 1.43 -8.36
N ALA A 199 -30.95 1.66 -9.59
CA ALA A 199 -31.66 2.51 -10.54
C ALA A 199 -33.04 1.94 -10.91
N ARG A 200 -33.17 0.60 -11.06
CA ARG A 200 -34.47 -0.06 -11.28
C ARG A 200 -35.38 0.08 -10.06
N ASP A 201 -34.87 -0.21 -8.87
CA ASP A 201 -35.64 -0.12 -7.62
C ASP A 201 -36.13 1.33 -7.37
N GLU A 202 -35.30 2.32 -7.69
CA GLU A 202 -35.67 3.73 -7.59
C GLU A 202 -36.74 4.14 -8.62
N ALA A 203 -36.60 3.67 -9.87
CA ALA A 203 -37.61 3.91 -10.91
C ALA A 203 -38.97 3.28 -10.54
N ASP A 204 -38.97 2.05 -10.01
CA ASP A 204 -40.19 1.38 -9.56
C ASP A 204 -40.84 2.11 -8.38
N ARG A 205 -40.03 2.56 -7.40
CA ARG A 205 -40.53 3.37 -6.28
C ARG A 205 -41.12 4.70 -6.75
N LYS A 206 -40.49 5.36 -7.74
CA LYS A 206 -41.02 6.60 -8.32
C LYS A 206 -42.36 6.36 -9.01
N LYS A 207 -42.47 5.27 -9.78
CA LYS A 207 -43.72 4.88 -10.43
C LYS A 207 -44.85 4.62 -9.44
N GLN A 208 -44.57 3.91 -8.34
CA GLN A 208 -45.55 3.70 -7.26
C GLN A 208 -46.04 5.02 -6.66
N LYS A 209 -45.12 5.95 -6.34
CA LYS A 209 -45.47 7.27 -5.81
C LYS A 209 -46.31 8.09 -6.80
N ASP A 210 -45.99 8.02 -8.09
CA ASP A 210 -46.73 8.75 -9.12
C ASP A 210 -48.14 8.16 -9.33
N ASP A 211 -48.28 6.83 -9.29
CA ASP A 211 -49.58 6.17 -9.37
C ASP A 211 -50.46 6.46 -8.13
N GLU A 212 -49.87 6.53 -6.93
CA GLU A 212 -50.57 6.95 -5.71
C GLU A 212 -51.03 8.41 -5.78
N LYS A 213 -50.15 9.32 -6.23
CA LYS A 213 -50.50 10.74 -6.43
C LYS A 213 -51.64 10.89 -7.44
N ARG A 214 -51.58 10.18 -8.58
CA ARG A 214 -52.66 10.18 -9.59
C ARG A 214 -53.98 9.69 -9.00
N LYS A 215 -53.97 8.59 -8.23
CA LYS A 215 -55.17 8.08 -7.53
C LYS A 215 -55.72 9.09 -6.52
N LEU A 216 -54.86 9.79 -5.76
CA LEU A 216 -55.28 10.83 -4.83
C LEU A 216 -55.87 12.05 -5.55
N GLU A 217 -55.27 12.48 -6.65
CA GLU A 217 -55.80 13.57 -7.48
C GLU A 217 -57.15 13.21 -8.11
N GLU A 218 -57.32 11.98 -8.59
CA GLU A 218 -58.62 11.51 -9.10
C GLU A 218 -59.68 11.46 -8.00
N LYS A 219 -59.33 11.01 -6.78
CA LYS A 219 -60.23 11.05 -5.62
C LYS A 219 -60.61 12.49 -5.27
N ARG A 220 -59.66 13.41 -5.22
CA ARG A 220 -59.91 14.85 -4.99
C ARG A 220 -60.81 15.45 -6.07
N LYS A 221 -60.57 15.16 -7.35
CA LYS A 221 -61.40 15.60 -8.48
C LYS A 221 -62.81 15.02 -8.41
N LYS A 222 -62.98 13.76 -7.98
CA LYS A 222 -64.29 13.13 -7.78
C LYS A 222 -65.03 13.76 -6.60
N ALA A 223 -64.38 13.96 -5.46
CA ALA A 223 -64.96 14.64 -4.30
C ALA A 223 -65.43 16.06 -4.63
N ALA A 224 -64.58 16.86 -5.29
CA ALA A 224 -64.93 18.22 -5.72
C ALA A 224 -66.08 18.27 -6.74
N LYS A 225 -66.32 17.21 -7.52
CA LYS A 225 -67.49 17.12 -8.41
C LYS A 225 -68.78 16.77 -7.66
N VAL A 226 -68.70 16.02 -6.56
CA VAL A 226 -69.85 15.67 -5.72
C VAL A 226 -70.30 16.88 -4.90
N GLU A 227 -69.36 17.64 -4.33
CA GLU A 227 -69.66 18.88 -3.60
C GLU A 227 -70.24 20.00 -4.48
N ARG A 228 -70.05 19.95 -5.80
CA ARG A 228 -70.69 20.89 -6.74
C ARG A 228 -72.09 20.46 -7.19
N LYS A 229 -72.48 19.21 -6.91
CA LYS A 229 -73.79 18.65 -7.29
C LYS A 229 -74.76 18.55 -6.10
N ALA A 230 -74.25 18.56 -4.88
CA ALA A 230 -75.01 18.76 -3.66
C ALA A 230 -75.22 20.25 -3.41
#